data_AF-S7PQJ6-F1
#
_entry.id   AF-S7PQJ6-F1
#
_cell.length_a   1.000
_cell.length_b   1.000
_cell.length_c   1.000
_cell.angle_alpha   90.00
_cell.angle_beta   90.00
_cell.angle_gamma   90.00
#
_symmetry.space_group_name_H-M   'P 1'
#
loop_
_entity.id
_entity.type
_entity.pdbx_description
1 polymer ?
#
loop_
_entity_poly.entity_id
_entity_poly.type
_entity_poly.pdbx_seq_one_letter_code
_entity_poly.pdbx_strand_id
1 'polypeptide(L)'
;RIDRDPSLQVCPDFSSDDYAAIRTAAARDRNVSDADIARELTEAWTARNDAAKAAWAAQQEADHPQGGNPDNPPSLATDRKKPALAPFDPDLAAPDHLRPRPSAFAIHKLENFEYVELWYFTQDRCLDALSSSHSTGDHTFGLASEEDVLALRPIAAYKPSKAVVADDKLSWRQMEMGFSSMLTEMEATQWSEAHRTALANFYWNLTNHPYRTRPYGETALITYQARVRRHWHDSLKQGKGYNISGVNNNLLSSINDEVWDKHKRDAL
;
A
#
# COMPACT_ATOMS: atom_id res chain seq x y z
N ARG A 1 -1.39 -21.23 18.13
CA ARG A 1 -1.15 -22.24 19.17
C ARG A 1 -1.86 -21.76 20.41
N ILE A 2 -2.64 -22.61 21.08
CA ILE A 2 -3.23 -22.25 22.36
C ILE A 2 -2.12 -22.43 23.41
N ASP A 3 -1.92 -21.44 24.28
CA ASP A 3 -0.77 -21.38 25.21
C ASP A 3 -1.13 -21.81 26.65
N ARG A 4 -2.42 -21.99 26.95
CA ARG A 4 -2.94 -22.41 28.26
C ARG A 4 -4.07 -23.43 28.09
N ASP A 5 -4.04 -24.49 28.89
CA ASP A 5 -5.04 -25.56 28.87
C ASP A 5 -6.44 -25.02 29.21
N PRO A 6 -7.41 -25.04 28.27
CA PRO A 6 -8.77 -24.56 28.51
C PRO A 6 -9.53 -25.38 29.57
N SER A 7 -9.11 -26.62 29.86
CA SER A 7 -9.72 -27.45 30.91
C SER A 7 -9.51 -26.88 32.32
N LEU A 8 -8.55 -25.97 32.49
CA LEU A 8 -8.28 -25.29 33.77
C LEU A 8 -9.20 -24.08 34.02
N GLN A 9 -10.03 -23.69 33.04
CA GLN A 9 -10.95 -22.57 33.19
C GLN A 9 -12.28 -23.05 33.78
N VAL A 10 -12.77 -22.33 34.80
CA VAL A 10 -14.07 -22.57 35.44
C VAL A 10 -15.03 -21.48 34.98
N CYS A 11 -16.27 -21.87 34.67
CA CYS A 11 -17.32 -20.92 34.31
C CYS A 11 -17.56 -19.97 35.48
N PRO A 12 -17.47 -18.64 35.29
CA PRO A 12 -17.94 -17.70 36.28
C PRO A 12 -19.41 -17.95 36.62
N ASP A 13 -19.80 -17.79 37.88
CA ASP A 13 -21.21 -17.85 38.27
C ASP A 13 -21.91 -16.57 37.81
N PHE A 14 -22.45 -16.62 36.59
CA PHE A 14 -23.20 -15.51 36.01
C PHE A 14 -24.53 -15.25 36.70
N SER A 15 -24.93 -16.04 37.70
CA SER A 15 -26.11 -15.78 38.53
C SER A 15 -25.78 -15.00 39.81
N SER A 16 -24.50 -14.86 40.16
CA SER A 16 -24.04 -14.14 41.35
C SER A 16 -24.36 -12.64 41.31
N ASP A 17 -24.39 -11.99 42.47
CA ASP A 17 -24.72 -10.57 42.60
C ASP A 17 -23.72 -9.65 41.87
N ASP A 18 -22.49 -10.11 41.65
CA ASP A 18 -21.45 -9.37 40.92
C ASP A 18 -21.86 -9.00 39.49
N TYR A 19 -22.74 -9.81 38.87
CA TYR A 19 -23.25 -9.57 37.52
C TYR A 19 -24.67 -9.00 37.47
N ALA A 20 -25.29 -8.71 38.62
CA ALA A 20 -26.69 -8.28 38.69
C ALA A 20 -26.97 -7.03 37.86
N ALA A 21 -26.11 -6.00 37.96
CA ALA A 21 -26.27 -4.76 37.22
C ALA A 21 -26.28 -4.95 35.69
N ILE A 22 -25.44 -5.86 35.19
CA ILE A 22 -25.33 -6.18 33.76
C ILE A 22 -26.52 -7.02 33.31
N ARG A 23 -26.94 -8.02 34.12
CA ARG A 23 -28.11 -8.85 33.83
C ARG A 23 -29.39 -8.02 33.75
N THR A 24 -29.65 -7.16 34.72
CA THR A 24 -30.86 -6.34 34.77
C THR A 24 -30.92 -5.34 33.61
N ALA A 25 -29.78 -4.77 33.21
CA ALA A 25 -29.71 -3.89 32.04
C ALA A 25 -30.02 -4.64 30.73
N ALA A 26 -29.44 -5.82 30.53
CA ALA A 26 -29.66 -6.65 29.35
C ALA A 26 -31.08 -7.24 29.30
N ALA A 27 -31.62 -7.65 30.45
CA ALA A 27 -32.98 -8.14 30.60
C ALA A 27 -34.02 -7.08 30.24
N ARG A 28 -33.81 -5.83 30.68
CA ARG A 28 -34.68 -4.69 30.34
C ARG A 28 -34.69 -4.39 28.83
N ASP A 29 -33.53 -4.42 28.18
CA ASP A 29 -33.41 -4.13 26.76
C ASP A 29 -34.09 -5.21 25.89
N ARG A 30 -33.92 -6.48 26.27
CA ARG A 30 -34.43 -7.63 25.52
C ARG A 30 -35.82 -8.10 25.99
N ASN A 31 -36.39 -7.45 27.01
CA ASN A 31 -37.66 -7.80 27.66
C ASN A 31 -37.73 -9.29 28.05
N VAL A 32 -36.66 -9.81 28.65
CA VAL A 32 -36.54 -11.18 29.16
C VAL A 32 -36.21 -11.17 30.66
N SER A 33 -36.19 -12.33 31.32
CA SER A 33 -35.84 -12.38 32.74
C SER A 33 -34.33 -12.31 32.96
N ASP A 34 -33.90 -11.79 34.12
CA ASP A 34 -32.49 -11.79 34.53
C ASP A 34 -31.90 -13.21 34.58
N ALA A 35 -32.71 -14.21 34.91
CA ALA A 35 -32.31 -15.62 34.92
C ALA A 35 -32.04 -16.16 33.51
N ASP A 36 -32.79 -15.70 32.50
CA ASP A 36 -32.54 -16.06 31.09
C ASP A 36 -31.21 -15.50 30.59
N ILE A 37 -30.86 -14.27 30.97
CA ILE A 37 -29.57 -13.67 30.64
C ILE A 37 -28.41 -14.42 31.30
N ALA A 38 -28.55 -14.81 32.58
CA ALA A 38 -27.53 -15.60 33.27
C ALA A 38 -27.29 -16.95 32.59
N ARG A 39 -28.37 -17.61 32.16
CA ARG A 39 -28.32 -18.87 31.42
C ARG A 39 -27.66 -18.71 30.05
N GLU A 40 -28.04 -17.69 29.28
CA GLU A 40 -27.46 -17.41 27.95
C GLU A 40 -25.95 -17.15 28.04
N LEU A 41 -25.49 -16.41 29.06
CA LEU A 41 -24.07 -16.16 29.31
C LEU A 41 -23.31 -17.45 29.67
N THR A 42 -23.94 -18.32 30.47
CA THR A 42 -23.37 -19.62 30.86
C THR A 42 -23.25 -20.55 29.66
N GLU A 43 -24.28 -20.62 28.81
CA GLU A 43 -24.30 -21.41 27.58
C GLU A 43 -23.24 -20.92 26.58
N ALA A 44 -23.16 -19.61 26.36
CA ALA A 44 -22.17 -19.00 25.47
C ALA A 44 -20.73 -19.22 25.95
N TRP A 45 -20.48 -19.11 27.26
CA TRP A 45 -19.17 -19.41 27.84
C TRP A 45 -18.81 -20.89 27.69
N THR A 46 -19.75 -21.79 27.94
CA THR A 46 -19.55 -23.25 27.83
C THR A 46 -19.23 -23.66 26.40
N ALA A 47 -20.00 -23.18 25.43
CA ALA A 47 -19.76 -23.45 24.01
C ALA A 47 -18.38 -22.97 23.55
N ARG A 48 -17.95 -21.79 23.99
CA ARG A 48 -16.61 -21.26 23.70
C ARG A 48 -15.51 -22.10 24.36
N ASN A 49 -15.70 -22.50 25.61
CA ASN A 49 -14.72 -23.31 26.34
C ASN A 49 -14.57 -24.72 25.72
N ASP A 50 -15.68 -25.34 25.32
CA ASP A 50 -15.66 -26.66 24.69
C ASP A 50 -15.01 -26.62 23.30
N ALA A 51 -15.27 -25.57 22.51
CA ALA A 51 -14.55 -25.35 21.26
C ALA A 51 -13.03 -25.19 21.48
N ALA A 52 -12.63 -24.50 22.55
CA ALA A 52 -11.22 -24.35 22.92
C ALA A 52 -10.58 -25.68 23.36
N LYS A 53 -11.30 -26.51 24.15
CA LYS A 53 -10.85 -27.86 24.52
C LYS A 53 -10.69 -28.77 23.31
N ALA A 54 -11.62 -28.73 22.35
CA ALA A 54 -11.52 -29.50 21.12
C ALA A 54 -10.29 -29.08 20.27
N ALA A 55 -10.04 -27.78 20.16
CA ALA A 55 -8.86 -27.26 19.49
C ALA A 55 -7.54 -27.61 20.23
N TRP A 56 -7.56 -27.63 21.57
CA TRP A 56 -6.43 -28.07 22.39
C TRP A 56 -6.14 -29.56 22.24
N ALA A 57 -7.17 -30.41 22.21
CA ALA A 57 -7.03 -31.84 21.96
C ALA A 57 -6.46 -32.12 20.56
N ALA A 58 -6.94 -31.41 19.53
CA ALA A 58 -6.38 -31.51 18.18
C ALA A 58 -4.91 -31.04 18.12
N GLN A 59 -4.53 -30.03 18.92
CA GLN A 59 -3.14 -29.58 19.04
C GLN A 59 -2.26 -30.65 19.70
N GLN A 60 -2.75 -31.32 20.75
CA GLN A 60 -2.00 -32.39 21.40
C GLN A 60 -1.85 -33.65 20.54
N GLU A 61 -2.88 -34.02 19.77
CA GLU A 61 -2.81 -35.13 18.82
C GLU A 61 -1.80 -34.84 17.69
N ALA A 62 -1.72 -33.60 17.22
CA ALA A 62 -0.72 -33.16 16.24
C ALA A 62 0.71 -33.11 16.82
N ASP A 63 0.85 -32.83 18.13
CA ASP A 63 2.13 -32.78 18.84
C ASP A 63 2.61 -34.18 19.31
N HIS A 64 1.79 -35.24 19.23
CA HIS A 64 2.17 -36.61 19.62
C HIS A 64 2.53 -37.47 18.37
N PRO A 65 3.82 -37.74 18.09
CA PRO A 65 4.20 -38.54 16.93
C PRO A 65 3.95 -40.02 17.21
N GLN A 66 2.94 -40.61 16.57
CA GLN A 66 2.89 -42.07 16.40
C GLN A 66 3.86 -42.47 15.28
N GLY A 67 4.89 -43.23 15.66
CA GLY A 67 5.57 -44.26 14.84
C GLY A 67 6.13 -43.84 13.49
N GLY A 68 7.44 -43.58 13.44
CA GLY A 68 8.15 -43.11 12.26
C GLY A 68 8.24 -44.09 11.08
N ASN A 69 8.37 -43.49 9.90
CA ASN A 69 8.90 -44.13 8.70
C ASN A 69 9.94 -43.14 8.09
N PRO A 70 11.24 -43.48 7.98
CA PRO A 70 12.31 -42.50 7.75
C PRO A 70 12.55 -42.07 6.29
N ASP A 71 11.69 -42.45 5.33
CA ASP A 71 11.95 -42.27 3.89
C ASP A 71 11.10 -41.18 3.20
N ASN A 72 10.68 -40.13 3.90
CA ASN A 72 10.12 -38.95 3.24
C ASN A 72 10.78 -37.67 3.77
N PRO A 73 11.48 -36.88 2.94
CA PRO A 73 12.01 -35.60 3.37
C PRO A 73 10.85 -34.70 3.82
N PRO A 74 11.04 -33.87 4.86
CA PRO A 74 9.97 -33.03 5.39
C PRO A 74 9.53 -32.05 4.31
N SER A 75 8.32 -32.25 3.80
CA SER A 75 7.61 -31.22 3.06
C SER A 75 7.43 -30.03 3.99
N LEU A 76 8.24 -28.99 3.78
CA LEU A 76 8.06 -27.65 4.34
C LEU A 76 6.79 -27.03 3.75
N ALA A 77 5.64 -27.65 3.98
CA ALA A 77 4.35 -27.02 3.78
C ALA A 77 4.01 -26.28 5.08
N THR A 78 4.69 -25.16 5.30
CA THR A 78 4.24 -24.11 6.22
C THR A 78 2.75 -23.87 5.99
N ASP A 79 1.97 -23.82 7.06
CA ASP A 79 0.58 -23.38 7.14
C ASP A 79 0.28 -22.25 6.15
N ARG A 80 -0.13 -22.60 4.93
CA ARG A 80 -0.74 -21.67 4.01
C ARG A 80 -2.17 -21.52 4.50
N LYS A 81 -2.42 -20.54 5.38
CA LYS A 81 -3.77 -20.00 5.55
C LYS A 81 -4.30 -19.75 4.15
N LYS A 82 -5.29 -20.56 3.73
CA LYS A 82 -5.98 -20.34 2.46
C LYS A 82 -6.44 -18.88 2.48
N PRO A 83 -6.10 -18.07 1.46
CA PRO A 83 -6.58 -16.70 1.42
C PRO A 83 -8.11 -16.75 1.49
N ALA A 84 -8.67 -16.27 2.60
CA ALA A 84 -10.10 -16.07 2.72
C ALA A 84 -10.41 -14.89 1.81
N LEU A 85 -11.22 -15.14 0.77
CA LEU A 85 -11.72 -14.07 -0.09
C LEU A 85 -12.45 -13.05 0.78
N ALA A 86 -12.13 -11.77 0.60
CA ALA A 86 -12.92 -10.71 1.18
C ALA A 86 -14.38 -10.84 0.71
N PRO A 87 -15.37 -10.52 1.56
CA PRO A 87 -16.76 -10.48 1.13
C PRO A 87 -16.92 -9.51 -0.05
N PHE A 88 -17.64 -9.92 -1.09
CA PHE A 88 -17.97 -9.08 -2.22
C PHE A 88 -19.36 -8.45 -2.03
N ASP A 89 -19.56 -7.26 -2.58
CA ASP A 89 -20.86 -6.60 -2.64
C ASP A 89 -21.64 -7.11 -3.86
N PRO A 90 -22.77 -7.83 -3.70
CA PRO A 90 -23.53 -8.39 -4.81
C PRO A 90 -24.27 -7.33 -5.64
N ASP A 91 -24.46 -6.12 -5.10
CA ASP A 91 -25.16 -5.02 -5.78
C ASP A 91 -24.18 -4.08 -6.51
N LEU A 92 -22.87 -4.23 -6.28
CA LEU A 92 -21.84 -3.43 -6.93
C LEU A 92 -21.52 -3.99 -8.33
N ALA A 93 -21.99 -3.30 -9.37
CA ALA A 93 -21.63 -3.61 -10.75
C ALA A 93 -20.16 -3.27 -11.05
N ALA A 94 -19.60 -3.92 -12.08
CA ALA A 94 -18.29 -3.56 -12.59
C ALA A 94 -18.28 -2.06 -13.01
N PRO A 95 -17.20 -1.31 -12.73
CA PRO A 95 -17.11 0.08 -13.19
C PRO A 95 -17.19 0.17 -14.71
N ASP A 96 -17.81 1.23 -15.23
CA ASP A 96 -17.91 1.50 -16.67
C ASP A 96 -16.52 1.56 -17.34
N HIS A 97 -15.50 1.92 -16.57
CA HIS A 97 -14.11 2.06 -17.03
C HIS A 97 -13.12 1.44 -16.04
N LEU A 98 -12.35 0.44 -16.50
CA LEU A 98 -11.23 -0.12 -15.75
C LEU A 98 -9.98 0.74 -16.00
N ARG A 99 -9.53 1.45 -14.97
CA ARG A 99 -8.30 2.25 -15.07
C ARG A 99 -7.09 1.33 -15.01
N PRO A 100 -6.13 1.45 -15.95
CA PRO A 100 -4.93 0.65 -15.89
C PRO A 100 -4.08 1.12 -14.71
N ARG A 101 -3.78 0.18 -13.78
CA ARG A 101 -3.09 0.46 -12.53
C ARG A 101 -1.58 0.60 -12.78
N PRO A 102 -0.88 1.58 -12.18
CA PRO A 102 0.57 1.66 -12.25
C PRO A 102 1.24 0.43 -11.63
N SER A 103 2.53 0.23 -11.93
CA SER A 103 3.30 -0.88 -11.37
C SER A 103 3.31 -0.88 -9.84
N ALA A 104 3.33 -2.06 -9.21
CA ALA A 104 3.42 -2.20 -7.76
C ALA A 104 4.64 -1.48 -7.15
N PHE A 105 5.78 -1.46 -7.85
CA PHE A 105 6.96 -0.66 -7.49
C PHE A 105 6.65 0.83 -7.30
N ALA A 106 5.91 1.40 -8.25
CA ALA A 106 5.59 2.83 -8.22
C ALA A 106 4.60 3.18 -7.12
N ILE A 107 3.61 2.31 -6.89
CA ILE A 107 2.65 2.46 -5.78
C ILE A 107 3.36 2.36 -4.44
N HIS A 108 4.23 1.36 -4.27
CA HIS A 108 4.99 1.17 -3.03
C HIS A 108 5.87 2.41 -2.70
N LYS A 109 6.54 2.97 -3.71
CA LYS A 109 7.29 4.22 -3.53
C LYS A 109 6.38 5.40 -3.15
N LEU A 110 5.21 5.48 -3.76
CA LEU A 110 4.25 6.54 -3.50
C LEU A 110 3.68 6.45 -2.06
N GLU A 111 3.39 5.25 -1.58
CA GLU A 111 2.97 4.99 -0.19
C GLU A 111 4.04 5.40 0.83
N ASN A 112 5.32 5.24 0.48
CA ASN A 112 6.46 5.63 1.30
C ASN A 112 6.91 7.09 1.09
N PHE A 113 6.09 7.91 0.42
CA PHE A 113 6.38 9.32 0.10
C PHE A 113 7.67 9.54 -0.71
N GLU A 114 8.18 8.51 -1.38
CA GLU A 114 9.44 8.55 -2.11
C GLU A 114 9.30 9.13 -3.50
N TYR A 115 10.41 9.64 -4.03
CA TYR A 115 10.51 9.95 -5.44
C TYR A 115 10.40 8.68 -6.30
N VAL A 116 9.45 8.72 -7.23
CA VAL A 116 9.26 7.75 -8.31
C VAL A 116 9.05 8.48 -9.63
N GLU A 117 9.70 8.03 -10.70
CA GLU A 117 9.63 8.64 -12.03
C GLU A 117 8.19 8.70 -12.56
N LEU A 118 7.81 9.83 -13.18
CA LEU A 118 6.48 10.01 -13.78
C LEU A 118 6.19 8.99 -14.89
N TRP A 119 7.25 8.46 -15.49
CA TRP A 119 7.18 7.41 -16.50
C TRP A 119 6.32 6.20 -16.08
N TYR A 120 6.36 5.81 -14.80
CA TYR A 120 5.55 4.69 -14.28
C TYR A 120 4.04 4.92 -14.31
N PHE A 121 3.61 6.18 -14.45
CA PHE A 121 2.21 6.59 -14.46
C PHE A 121 1.72 6.93 -15.88
N THR A 122 2.53 6.66 -16.90
CA THR A 122 2.12 6.86 -18.30
C THR A 122 1.26 5.69 -18.79
N GLN A 123 0.20 5.99 -19.55
CA GLN A 123 -0.80 5.01 -19.99
C GLN A 123 -0.20 3.83 -20.78
N ASP A 124 0.83 4.10 -21.60
CA ASP A 124 1.56 3.08 -22.37
C ASP A 124 2.17 1.99 -21.47
N ARG A 125 2.44 2.30 -20.20
CA ARG A 125 3.14 1.40 -19.27
C ARG A 125 2.28 0.86 -18.15
N CYS A 126 1.16 1.50 -17.81
CA CYS A 126 0.15 0.82 -16.99
C CYS A 126 -0.37 -0.44 -17.71
N LEU A 127 -0.43 -0.45 -19.05
CA LEU A 127 -0.77 -1.64 -19.86
C LEU A 127 0.34 -2.71 -19.89
N ASP A 128 1.61 -2.31 -19.98
CA ASP A 128 2.74 -3.25 -19.93
C ASP A 128 2.94 -3.84 -18.52
N ALA A 129 2.75 -3.02 -17.47
CA ALA A 129 2.79 -3.48 -16.10
C ALA A 129 1.71 -4.54 -15.86
N LEU A 130 0.46 -4.28 -16.27
CA LEU A 130 -0.65 -5.25 -16.25
C LEU A 130 -0.26 -6.56 -16.97
N SER A 131 0.34 -6.48 -18.15
CA SER A 131 0.77 -7.66 -18.91
C SER A 131 1.87 -8.46 -18.20
N SER A 132 2.79 -7.79 -17.50
CA SER A 132 3.85 -8.45 -16.72
C SER A 132 3.34 -9.06 -15.41
N SER A 133 2.32 -8.46 -14.78
CA SER A 133 1.69 -8.96 -13.55
C SER A 133 1.06 -10.34 -13.74
N HIS A 134 0.57 -10.63 -14.96
CA HIS A 134 -0.02 -11.93 -15.30
C HIS A 134 1.01 -13.05 -15.53
N SER A 135 2.30 -12.73 -15.65
CA SER A 135 3.36 -13.70 -15.95
C SER A 135 4.32 -13.85 -14.77
N THR A 136 4.11 -14.86 -13.91
CA THR A 136 5.02 -15.48 -12.90
C THR A 136 5.91 -14.60 -11.98
N GLY A 137 6.03 -13.29 -12.19
CA GLY A 137 6.88 -12.37 -11.45
C GLY A 137 6.30 -11.97 -10.09
N ASP A 138 4.98 -12.09 -9.92
CA ASP A 138 4.26 -11.74 -8.70
C ASP A 138 4.48 -12.76 -7.55
N HIS A 139 5.09 -13.91 -7.85
CA HIS A 139 5.46 -14.94 -6.87
C HIS A 139 6.97 -14.99 -6.57
N THR A 140 7.76 -14.05 -7.09
CA THR A 140 9.20 -14.01 -6.78
C THR A 140 9.43 -13.14 -5.55
N PHE A 141 9.90 -13.74 -4.46
CA PHE A 141 10.24 -13.04 -3.22
C PHE A 141 11.76 -12.89 -3.07
N GLY A 142 12.21 -11.72 -2.64
CA GLY A 142 13.59 -11.44 -2.28
C GLY A 142 13.74 -11.34 -0.76
N LEU A 143 14.94 -11.66 -0.26
CA LEU A 143 15.33 -11.38 1.13
C LEU A 143 15.78 -9.93 1.23
N ALA A 144 15.11 -9.15 2.08
CA ALA A 144 15.48 -7.79 2.43
C ALA A 144 15.84 -7.73 3.93
N SER A 145 16.89 -6.98 4.26
CA SER A 145 17.29 -6.71 5.64
C SER A 145 16.79 -5.31 6.02
N GLU A 146 15.82 -5.23 6.93
CA GLU A 146 15.37 -3.99 7.56
C GLU A 146 15.52 -4.15 9.07
N GLU A 147 16.15 -3.17 9.74
CA GLU A 147 16.21 -3.06 11.20
C GLU A 147 16.52 -4.37 11.95
N ASP A 148 17.56 -5.08 11.50
CA ASP A 148 18.05 -6.35 12.08
C ASP A 148 17.13 -7.57 11.91
N VAL A 149 16.13 -7.48 11.02
CA VAL A 149 15.23 -8.59 10.65
C VAL A 149 15.30 -8.87 9.15
N LEU A 150 15.49 -10.15 8.79
CA LEU A 150 15.37 -10.62 7.42
C LEU A 150 13.90 -10.84 7.06
N ALA A 151 13.36 -10.04 6.14
CA ALA A 151 11.99 -10.14 5.65
C ALA A 151 11.94 -10.64 4.20
N LEU A 152 11.00 -11.54 3.90
CA LEU A 152 10.67 -11.95 2.54
C LEU A 152 9.68 -10.95 1.94
N ARG A 153 10.05 -10.26 0.85
CA ARG A 153 9.17 -9.31 0.17
C ARG A 153 9.05 -9.58 -1.33
N PRO A 154 7.89 -9.31 -1.96
CA PRO A 154 7.71 -9.46 -3.40
C PRO A 154 8.73 -8.60 -4.16
N ILE A 155 9.51 -9.20 -5.05
CA ILE A 155 10.54 -8.49 -5.83
C ILE A 155 9.91 -7.41 -6.72
N ALA A 156 8.67 -7.60 -7.17
CA ALA A 156 7.96 -6.64 -8.02
C ALA A 156 7.76 -5.26 -7.36
N ALA A 157 7.71 -5.18 -6.03
CA ALA A 157 7.59 -3.91 -5.31
C ALA A 157 8.94 -3.16 -5.16
N TYR A 158 10.07 -3.82 -5.42
CA TYR A 158 11.42 -3.28 -5.19
C TYR A 158 12.29 -3.26 -6.44
N LYS A 159 11.90 -3.95 -7.51
CA LYS A 159 12.66 -4.02 -8.75
C LYS A 159 12.21 -2.91 -9.71
N PRO A 160 13.06 -1.90 -9.97
CA PRO A 160 12.75 -0.89 -10.96
C PRO A 160 12.74 -1.51 -12.37
N SER A 161 11.93 -0.93 -13.26
CA SER A 161 11.92 -1.29 -14.67
C SER A 161 13.25 -0.91 -15.34
N LYS A 162 13.80 -1.80 -16.18
CA LYS A 162 14.98 -1.50 -17.00
C LYS A 162 14.71 -0.45 -18.08
N ALA A 163 13.44 -0.24 -18.42
CA ALA A 163 13.00 0.71 -19.43
C ALA A 163 12.58 2.07 -18.85
N VAL A 164 12.81 2.30 -17.54
CA VAL A 164 12.43 3.55 -16.89
C VAL A 164 13.10 4.74 -17.58
N VAL A 165 12.31 5.75 -17.90
CA VAL A 165 12.80 7.02 -18.45
C VAL A 165 12.84 8.04 -17.33
N ALA A 166 13.97 8.73 -17.20
CA ALA A 166 14.13 9.79 -16.23
C ALA A 166 13.19 10.97 -16.57
N ASP A 167 12.68 11.63 -15.53
CA ASP A 167 11.75 12.75 -15.63
C ASP A 167 12.23 13.89 -16.55
N ASP A 168 13.53 14.14 -16.62
CA ASP A 168 14.15 15.18 -17.45
C ASP A 168 14.26 14.79 -18.93
N LYS A 169 13.93 13.54 -19.27
CA LYS A 169 13.92 12.99 -20.63
C LYS A 169 12.52 12.71 -21.15
N LEU A 170 11.48 12.99 -20.36
CA LEU A 170 10.10 12.84 -20.80
C LEU A 170 9.76 13.89 -21.86
N SER A 171 8.88 13.54 -22.79
CA SER A 171 8.19 14.54 -23.60
C SER A 171 7.16 15.30 -22.76
N TRP A 172 6.73 16.47 -23.23
CA TRP A 172 5.71 17.26 -22.55
C TRP A 172 4.43 16.47 -22.31
N ARG A 173 3.94 15.77 -23.34
CA ARG A 173 2.75 14.91 -23.27
C ARG A 173 2.91 13.78 -22.25
N GLN A 174 4.08 13.14 -22.20
CA GLN A 174 4.34 12.06 -21.23
C GLN A 174 4.35 12.59 -19.79
N MET A 175 4.93 13.78 -19.57
CA MET A 175 4.87 14.46 -18.28
C MET A 175 3.42 14.76 -17.88
N GLU A 176 2.61 15.31 -18.80
CA GLU A 176 1.20 15.63 -18.54
C GLU A 176 0.35 14.41 -18.17
N MET A 177 0.48 13.33 -18.95
CA MET A 177 -0.19 12.06 -18.65
C MET A 177 0.28 11.47 -17.32
N GLY A 178 1.60 11.47 -17.11
CA GLY A 178 2.23 10.89 -15.92
C GLY A 178 1.81 11.61 -14.64
N PHE A 179 1.84 12.95 -14.60
CA PHE A 179 1.45 13.67 -13.38
C PHE A 179 -0.05 13.54 -13.09
N SER A 180 -0.90 13.54 -14.13
CA SER A 180 -2.35 13.41 -13.95
C SER A 180 -2.71 12.05 -13.33
N SER A 181 -2.08 10.99 -13.81
CA SER A 181 -2.24 9.64 -13.23
C SER A 181 -1.61 9.56 -11.84
N MET A 182 -0.41 10.12 -11.62
CA MET A 182 0.22 10.15 -10.30
C MET A 182 -0.65 10.85 -9.25
N LEU A 183 -1.24 12.01 -9.56
CA LEU A 183 -2.13 12.74 -8.63
C LEU A 183 -3.37 11.92 -8.26
N THR A 184 -3.91 11.16 -9.20
CA THR A 184 -5.02 10.24 -8.96
C THR A 184 -4.62 9.12 -8.00
N GLU A 185 -3.42 8.57 -8.14
CA GLU A 185 -2.92 7.50 -7.26
C GLU A 185 -2.53 8.04 -5.87
N MET A 186 -2.09 9.31 -5.80
CA MET A 186 -1.88 10.00 -4.54
C MET A 186 -3.18 10.15 -3.74
N GLU A 187 -4.32 10.28 -4.40
CA GLU A 187 -5.64 10.29 -3.74
C GLU A 187 -6.03 8.93 -3.17
N ALA A 188 -5.65 7.84 -3.85
CA ALA A 188 -5.88 6.48 -3.40
C ALA A 188 -4.93 6.04 -2.26
N THR A 189 -3.91 6.83 -1.97
CA THR A 189 -2.89 6.56 -0.94
C THR A 189 -2.96 7.61 0.17
N GLN A 190 -2.19 7.44 1.25
CA GLN A 190 -2.28 8.26 2.48
C GLN A 190 -1.70 9.68 2.35
N TRP A 191 -1.66 10.28 1.16
CA TRP A 191 -1.15 11.66 0.98
C TRP A 191 -2.16 12.69 1.48
N SER A 192 -1.68 13.67 2.25
CA SER A 192 -2.54 14.76 2.68
C SER A 192 -2.95 15.66 1.51
N GLU A 193 -4.15 16.25 1.62
CA GLU A 193 -4.69 17.17 0.62
C GLU A 193 -3.75 18.35 0.35
N ALA A 194 -3.05 18.86 1.37
CA ALA A 194 -2.09 19.94 1.22
C ALA A 194 -0.94 19.58 0.26
N HIS A 195 -0.38 18.37 0.36
CA HIS A 195 0.68 17.91 -0.54
C HIS A 195 0.18 17.71 -1.97
N ARG A 196 -1.01 17.10 -2.12
CA ARG A 196 -1.64 16.89 -3.44
C ARG A 196 -1.92 18.22 -4.13
N THR A 197 -2.53 19.18 -3.42
CA THR A 197 -2.83 20.51 -3.94
C THR A 197 -1.57 21.31 -4.29
N ALA A 198 -0.50 21.20 -3.50
CA ALA A 198 0.77 21.85 -3.82
C ALA A 198 1.38 21.30 -5.14
N LEU A 199 1.36 19.99 -5.34
CA LEU A 199 1.81 19.35 -6.59
C LEU A 199 0.88 19.69 -7.78
N ALA A 200 -0.44 19.68 -7.59
CA ALA A 200 -1.38 20.06 -8.64
C ALA A 200 -1.14 21.50 -9.10
N ASN A 201 -0.97 22.44 -8.16
CA ASN A 201 -0.65 23.83 -8.44
C ASN A 201 0.72 23.99 -9.11
N PHE A 202 1.71 23.17 -8.71
CA PHE A 202 3.02 23.15 -9.36
C PHE A 202 2.90 22.83 -10.85
N TYR A 203 2.23 21.74 -11.21
CA TYR A 203 2.04 21.37 -12.62
C TYR A 203 1.17 22.37 -13.37
N TRP A 204 0.12 22.92 -12.75
CA TRP A 204 -0.67 24.00 -13.33
C TRP A 204 0.17 25.24 -13.67
N ASN A 205 1.07 25.64 -12.76
CA ASN A 205 1.95 26.78 -12.99
C ASN A 205 2.99 26.51 -14.08
N LEU A 206 3.46 25.27 -14.23
CA LEU A 206 4.35 24.88 -15.32
C LEU A 206 3.64 24.85 -16.68
N THR A 207 2.42 24.30 -16.75
CA THR A 207 1.64 24.21 -17.99
C THR A 207 1.21 25.57 -18.52
N ASN A 208 0.98 26.53 -17.62
CA ASN A 208 0.62 27.90 -17.96
C ASN A 208 1.82 28.87 -17.96
N HIS A 209 3.06 28.35 -17.83
CA HIS A 209 4.23 29.21 -17.74
C HIS A 209 4.56 29.89 -19.09
N PRO A 210 4.96 31.18 -19.12
CA PRO A 210 5.37 31.86 -20.36
C PRO A 210 6.54 31.22 -21.11
N TYR A 211 7.30 30.32 -20.47
CA TYR A 211 8.38 29.59 -21.15
C TYR A 211 7.84 28.56 -22.14
N ARG A 212 6.58 28.11 -22.04
CA ARG A 212 5.97 27.15 -22.96
C ARG A 212 6.07 27.56 -24.43
N THR A 213 6.04 28.85 -24.72
CA THR A 213 6.08 29.40 -26.09
C THR A 213 7.48 29.76 -26.55
N ARG A 214 8.50 29.64 -25.68
CA ARG A 214 9.88 29.98 -26.01
C ARG A 214 10.59 28.80 -26.69
N PRO A 215 11.58 29.06 -27.57
CA PRO A 215 12.44 28.00 -28.10
C PRO A 215 13.13 27.25 -26.95
N TYR A 216 13.08 25.91 -26.99
CA TYR A 216 13.58 25.01 -25.95
C TYR A 216 12.95 25.20 -24.56
N GLY A 217 11.88 26.00 -24.46
CA GLY A 217 11.24 26.31 -23.18
C GLY A 217 10.54 25.11 -22.56
N GLU A 218 9.98 24.20 -23.38
CA GLU A 218 9.48 22.91 -22.89
C GLU A 218 10.60 22.09 -22.23
N THR A 219 11.76 21.99 -22.87
CA THR A 219 12.92 21.27 -22.33
C THR A 219 13.42 21.88 -21.02
N ALA A 220 13.44 23.22 -20.92
CA ALA A 220 13.80 23.92 -19.69
C ALA A 220 12.79 23.64 -18.57
N LEU A 221 11.49 23.72 -18.86
CA LEU A 221 10.42 23.43 -17.89
C LEU A 221 10.42 21.97 -17.44
N ILE A 222 10.65 21.01 -18.35
CA ILE A 222 10.75 19.58 -18.02
C ILE A 222 12.00 19.30 -17.16
N THR A 223 13.11 19.96 -17.47
CA THR A 223 14.33 19.84 -16.65
C THR A 223 14.13 20.45 -15.26
N TYR A 224 13.48 21.61 -15.19
CA TYR A 224 13.11 22.26 -13.94
C TYR A 224 12.20 21.37 -13.10
N GLN A 225 11.13 20.81 -13.68
CA GLN A 225 10.21 19.96 -12.93
C GLN A 225 10.91 18.72 -12.37
N ALA A 226 11.75 18.07 -13.17
CA ALA A 226 12.50 16.88 -12.76
C ALA A 226 13.42 17.16 -11.56
N ARG A 227 14.16 18.28 -11.60
CA ARG A 227 15.09 18.67 -10.53
C ARG A 227 14.33 19.05 -9.26
N VAL A 228 13.33 19.92 -9.38
CA VAL A 228 12.59 20.45 -8.22
C VAL A 228 11.75 19.37 -7.56
N ARG A 229 11.07 18.51 -8.32
CA ARG A 229 10.26 17.42 -7.77
C ARG A 229 11.11 16.41 -7.01
N ARG A 230 12.25 16.01 -7.56
CA ARG A 230 13.19 15.11 -6.86
C ARG A 230 13.69 15.72 -5.56
N HIS A 231 14.20 16.95 -5.62
CA HIS A 231 14.67 17.67 -4.44
C HIS A 231 13.56 17.84 -3.38
N TRP A 232 12.33 18.08 -3.80
CA TRP A 232 11.19 18.21 -2.90
C TRP A 232 10.87 16.90 -2.17
N HIS A 233 10.84 15.76 -2.86
CA HIS A 233 10.67 14.46 -2.20
C HIS A 233 11.81 14.15 -1.23
N ASP A 234 13.06 14.46 -1.60
CA ASP A 234 14.23 14.27 -0.72
C ASP A 234 14.12 15.18 0.54
N SER A 235 13.62 16.40 0.35
CA SER A 235 13.38 17.35 1.45
C SER A 235 12.25 16.90 2.37
N LEU A 236 11.17 16.32 1.82
CA LEU A 236 10.07 15.74 2.59
C LEU A 236 10.57 14.60 3.50
N LYS A 237 11.39 13.69 2.97
CA LYS A 237 12.00 12.60 3.76
C LYS A 237 12.83 13.11 4.95
N GLN A 238 13.41 14.29 4.84
CA GLN A 238 14.19 14.93 5.91
C GLN A 238 13.33 15.78 6.87
N GLY A 239 12.00 15.81 6.69
CA GLY A 239 11.12 16.69 7.46
C GLY A 239 11.26 18.17 7.12
N LYS A 240 11.87 18.50 5.97
CA LYS A 240 12.14 19.88 5.49
C LYS A 240 11.36 20.21 4.22
N GLY A 241 10.20 19.58 4.04
CA GLY A 241 9.32 19.84 2.91
C GLY A 241 8.97 21.33 2.80
N TYR A 242 8.99 21.85 1.59
CA TYR A 242 8.60 23.24 1.30
C TYR A 242 7.41 23.25 0.33
N ASN A 243 6.80 24.41 0.14
CA ASN A 243 5.73 24.54 -0.84
C ASN A 243 6.30 24.51 -2.26
N ILE A 244 6.06 23.41 -2.99
CA ILE A 244 6.52 23.22 -4.37
C ILE A 244 5.70 24.02 -5.40
N SER A 245 4.53 24.56 -5.05
CA SER A 245 3.60 25.13 -6.03
C SER A 245 4.19 26.27 -6.86
N GLY A 246 5.07 27.08 -6.28
CA GLY A 246 5.68 28.24 -6.94
C GLY A 246 6.80 27.86 -7.90
N VAL A 247 6.80 28.47 -9.09
CA VAL A 247 7.94 28.39 -10.02
C VAL A 247 9.00 29.40 -9.60
N ASN A 248 10.18 28.91 -9.23
CA ASN A 248 11.36 29.73 -8.97
C ASN A 248 11.97 30.18 -10.30
N ASN A 249 11.65 31.41 -10.70
CA ASN A 249 12.10 31.99 -11.96
C ASN A 249 13.62 32.13 -12.08
N ASN A 250 14.33 32.34 -10.97
CA ASN A 250 15.79 32.44 -10.98
C ASN A 250 16.41 31.08 -11.33
N LEU A 251 15.93 30.02 -10.68
CA LEU A 251 16.36 28.65 -10.97
C LEU A 251 15.96 28.23 -12.40
N LEU A 252 14.74 28.55 -12.83
CA LEU A 252 14.29 28.25 -14.19
C LEU A 252 15.13 28.97 -15.25
N SER A 253 15.50 30.23 -15.03
CA SER A 253 16.38 30.98 -15.94
C SER A 253 17.74 30.30 -16.05
N SER A 254 18.36 29.93 -14.93
CA SER A 254 19.64 29.21 -14.92
C SER A 254 19.56 27.90 -15.69
N ILE A 255 18.48 27.12 -15.50
CA ILE A 255 18.27 25.86 -16.22
C ILE A 255 18.08 26.11 -17.72
N ASN A 256 17.36 27.16 -18.10
CA ASN A 256 17.19 27.51 -19.50
C ASN A 256 18.53 27.86 -20.15
N ASP A 257 19.40 28.61 -19.47
CA ASP A 257 20.73 28.94 -19.97
C ASP A 257 21.58 27.67 -20.19
N GLU A 258 21.55 26.72 -19.24
CA GLU A 258 22.19 25.40 -19.40
C GLU A 258 21.66 24.63 -20.63
N VAL A 259 20.34 24.66 -20.87
CA VAL A 259 19.71 24.01 -22.02
C VAL A 259 20.15 24.64 -23.33
N TRP A 260 20.25 25.97 -23.38
CA TRP A 260 20.76 26.70 -24.54
C TRP A 260 22.23 26.40 -24.81
N ASP A 261 23.07 26.40 -23.77
CA ASP A 261 24.50 26.09 -23.89
C ASP A 261 24.74 24.64 -24.32
N LYS A 262 23.86 23.72 -23.94
CA LYS A 262 23.89 22.36 -24.47
C LYS A 262 23.56 22.33 -25.97
N HIS A 263 22.49 22.98 -26.40
CA HIS A 263 22.10 23.02 -27.82
C HIS A 263 23.16 23.68 -28.70
N LYS A 264 23.80 24.76 -28.23
CA LYS A 264 24.90 25.40 -28.95
C LYS A 264 26.10 24.45 -29.13
N ARG A 265 26.41 23.64 -28.12
CA ARG A 265 27.49 22.64 -28.19
C ARG A 265 27.16 21.49 -29.14
N ASP A 266 25.92 21.01 -29.12
CA ASP A 266 25.48 19.89 -29.98
C ASP A 266 25.33 20.30 -31.46
N ALA A 267 25.30 21.60 -31.77
CA ALA A 267 25.19 22.15 -33.11
C ALA A 267 26.55 22.46 -33.79
N LEU A 268 27.67 22.27 -33.08
CA LEU A 268 29.05 22.41 -33.56
C LEU A 268 29.62 21.05 -33.97
#